data_AF-A0A842I6M3-F1
#
_entry.id   AF-A0A842I6M3-F1
#
_cell.length_a   1.000
_cell.length_b   1.000
_cell.length_c   1.000
_cell.angle_alpha   90.00
_cell.angle_beta   90.00
_cell.angle_gamma   90.00
#
_symmetry.space_group_name_H-M   'P 1'
#
loop_
_entity.id
_entity.type
_entity.pdbx_description
1 polymer ?
#
loop_
_entity_poly.entity_id
_entity_poly.type
_entity_poly.pdbx_seq_one_letter_code
_entity_poly.pdbx_strand_id
1 'polypeptide(L)' 'DTHEIVYAEGAPSESFHPGQQGWGALAEEAKDEILTLFPMLADANFQAYGPAARRSLTAREAKLARQYLLDGTKTIDAAE' A
#
# COMPACT_ATOMS: atom_id res chain seq x y z
N ASP A 1 4.03 12.12 5.30
CA ASP A 1 3.69 11.46 6.57
C ASP A 1 4.43 10.13 6.65
N THR A 2 4.48 9.45 7.81
CA THR A 2 5.02 8.08 7.94
C THR A 2 3.88 7.15 8.33
N HIS A 3 3.53 6.19 7.46
CA HIS A 3 2.47 5.23 7.76
C HIS A 3 2.89 4.21 8.81
N GLU A 4 1.95 3.91 9.70
CA GLU A 4 2.17 3.02 10.83
C GLU A 4 1.20 1.84 10.82
N ILE A 5 1.62 0.75 11.49
CA ILE A 5 0.72 -0.33 11.88
C ILE A 5 0.22 -0.04 13.29
N VAL A 6 -1.10 0.10 13.41
CA VAL A 6 -1.82 0.34 14.66
C VAL A 6 -2.65 -0.90 15.03
N TYR A 7 -2.95 -1.09 16.30
CA TYR A 7 -3.85 -2.16 16.73
C TYR A 7 -5.26 -1.61 16.91
N ALA A 8 -6.20 -2.10 16.11
CA ALA A 8 -7.63 -1.80 16.22
C ALA A 8 -8.35 -3.05 16.72
N GLU A 9 -8.94 -3.00 17.92
CA GLU A 9 -9.61 -4.15 18.55
C GLU A 9 -8.76 -5.43 18.57
N GLY A 10 -7.44 -5.27 18.77
CA GLY A 10 -6.47 -6.37 18.81
C GLY A 10 -6.00 -6.89 17.44
N ALA A 11 -6.54 -6.37 16.34
CA ALA A 11 -6.08 -6.69 14.98
C ALA A 11 -5.03 -5.66 14.49
N PRO A 12 -3.89 -6.09 13.91
CA PRO A 12 -2.91 -5.17 13.35
C PRO A 12 -3.43 -4.60 12.02
N SER A 13 -3.79 -3.32 12.05
CA SER A 13 -4.32 -2.53 10.94
C SER A 13 -3.30 -1.49 10.49
N GLU A 14 -3.34 -1.12 9.21
CA GLU A 14 -2.50 -0.04 8.70
C GLU A 14 -3.24 1.31 8.81
N SER A 15 -2.52 2.36 9.22
CA SER A 15 -3.00 3.74 9.15
C SER A 15 -3.47 4.07 7.72
N PHE A 16 -4.48 4.94 7.59
CA PHE A 16 -5.07 5.23 6.29
C PHE A 16 -4.05 5.84 5.32
N HIS A 17 -3.74 5.12 4.24
CA HIS A 17 -2.92 5.60 3.12
C HIS A 17 -3.82 5.90 1.91
N PRO A 18 -3.88 7.17 1.44
CA PRO A 18 -4.73 7.54 0.31
C PRO A 18 -4.12 7.02 -1.00
N GLY A 19 -4.42 5.77 -1.36
CA GLY A 19 -4.21 5.23 -2.70
C GLY A 19 -5.42 5.48 -3.60
N GLN A 20 -5.32 5.23 -4.92
CA GLN A 20 -6.41 5.49 -5.86
C GLN A 20 -7.75 4.83 -5.46
N GLN A 21 -7.69 3.59 -5.00
CA GLN A 21 -8.86 2.83 -4.58
C GLN A 21 -9.47 3.39 -3.28
N GLY A 22 -8.62 3.71 -2.30
CA GLY A 22 -9.06 4.29 -1.03
C GLY A 22 -9.67 5.68 -1.23
N TRP A 23 -9.04 6.50 -2.08
CA TRP A 23 -9.51 7.84 -2.42
C TRP A 23 -10.87 7.83 -3.12
N GLY A 24 -11.08 6.92 -4.07
CA GLY A 24 -12.36 6.79 -4.78
C GLY A 24 -13.51 6.31 -3.89
N ALA A 25 -13.22 5.67 -2.76
CA ALA A 25 -14.23 5.19 -1.82
C ALA A 25 -14.66 6.25 -0.78
N LEU A 26 -13.94 7.36 -0.67
CA LEU A 26 -14.26 8.43 0.27
C LEU A 26 -15.46 9.26 -0.20
N ALA A 27 -16.29 9.66 0.76
CA ALA A 27 -17.27 10.73 0.56
C ALA A 27 -16.56 12.06 0.28
N GLU A 28 -17.23 12.98 -0.39
CA GLU A 28 -16.62 14.23 -0.82
C GLU A 28 -16.19 15.11 0.37
N GLU A 29 -16.99 15.12 1.44
CA GLU A 29 -16.69 15.85 2.66
C GLU A 29 -15.40 15.35 3.33
N ALA A 30 -15.16 14.04 3.28
CA ALA A 30 -13.93 13.46 3.82
C ALA A 30 -12.70 13.80 2.94
N LYS A 31 -12.88 13.88 1.62
CA LYS A 31 -11.81 14.33 0.73
C LYS A 31 -11.45 15.79 0.99
N ASP A 32 -12.44 16.66 1.19
CA ASP A 32 -12.23 18.08 1.49
C ASP A 32 -11.45 18.28 2.79
N GLU A 33 -11.78 17.51 3.83
CA GLU A 33 -11.03 17.52 5.09
C GLU A 33 -9.57 17.08 4.87
N ILE A 34 -9.36 15.98 4.14
CA ILE A 34 -8.02 15.47 3.84
C ILE A 34 -7.22 16.49 3.00
N LEU A 35 -7.82 17.13 1.99
CA LEU A 35 -7.14 18.16 1.19
C LEU A 35 -6.82 19.42 1.98
N THR A 36 -7.63 19.75 2.98
CA THR A 36 -7.34 20.84 3.92
C THR A 36 -6.11 20.53 4.77
N LEU A 37 -5.98 19.29 5.25
CA LEU A 37 -4.84 18.84 6.06
C LEU A 37 -3.59 18.57 5.21
N PHE A 38 -3.77 18.07 4.00
CA PHE A 38 -2.71 17.58 3.11
C PHE A 38 -2.88 18.13 1.68
N PRO A 39 -2.68 19.44 1.47
CA PRO A 39 -2.94 20.11 0.19
C PRO A 39 -2.07 19.57 -0.97
N MET A 40 -0.93 18.95 -0.65
CA MET A 40 -0.06 18.25 -1.62
C MET A 40 -0.75 17.09 -2.38
N LEU A 41 -1.93 16.65 -1.94
CA LEU A 41 -2.72 15.60 -2.59
C LEU A 41 -3.68 16.08 -3.68
N ALA A 42 -3.90 17.39 -3.84
CA ALA A 42 -4.97 17.96 -4.69
C ALA A 42 -4.96 17.46 -6.15
N ASP A 43 -3.78 17.17 -6.70
CA ASP A 43 -3.61 16.68 -8.08
C ASP A 43 -3.56 15.14 -8.17
N ALA A 44 -4.18 14.44 -7.23
CA ALA A 44 -4.07 13.00 -7.05
C ALA A 44 -2.62 12.51 -6.92
N ASN A 45 -1.74 13.37 -6.39
CA ASN A 45 -0.33 13.07 -6.15
C ASN A 45 -0.15 12.27 -4.85
N PHE A 46 -0.71 11.07 -4.83
CA PHE A 46 -0.67 10.18 -3.67
C PHE A 46 0.75 9.76 -3.27
N GLN A 47 1.70 9.81 -4.21
CA GLN A 47 3.11 9.54 -3.93
C GLN A 47 3.72 10.57 -2.96
N ALA A 48 3.18 11.79 -2.91
CA ALA A 48 3.63 12.82 -1.99
C ALA A 48 3.33 12.45 -0.53
N TYR A 49 2.30 11.64 -0.28
CA TYR A 49 1.88 11.28 1.07
C TYR A 49 2.91 10.40 1.81
N GLY A 50 3.72 9.65 1.06
CA GLY A 50 4.76 8.76 1.55
C GLY A 50 4.50 7.30 1.20
N PRO A 51 5.41 6.38 1.53
CA PRO A 51 5.22 4.95 1.30
C PRO A 51 4.20 4.35 2.29
N ALA A 52 3.49 3.30 1.87
CA ALA A 52 2.71 2.44 2.76
C ALA A 52 3.59 1.85 3.89
N ALA A 53 3.00 1.54 5.04
CA ALA A 53 3.70 0.92 6.17
C ALA A 53 4.16 -0.50 5.81
N ARG A 54 3.33 -1.23 5.05
CA ARG A 54 3.68 -2.55 4.52
C ARG A 54 4.03 -2.46 3.05
N ARG A 55 5.14 -3.11 2.69
CA ARG A 55 5.53 -3.28 1.29
C ARG A 55 4.49 -4.10 0.55
N SER A 56 3.94 -3.51 -0.51
CA SER A 56 3.19 -4.25 -1.53
C SER A 56 4.16 -4.82 -2.56
N LEU A 57 3.98 -6.10 -2.90
CA LEU A 57 4.77 -6.74 -3.96
C LEU A 57 4.21 -6.37 -5.33
N THR A 58 5.10 -6.13 -6.28
CA THR A 58 4.72 -6.08 -7.70
C THR A 58 4.25 -7.45 -8.18
N ALA A 59 3.55 -7.51 -9.32
CA ALA A 59 3.12 -8.79 -9.90
C ALA A 59 4.29 -9.76 -10.14
N ARG A 60 5.46 -9.26 -10.55
CA ARG A 60 6.67 -10.07 -10.76
C ARG A 60 7.22 -10.61 -9.45
N GLU A 61 7.31 -9.76 -8.43
CA GLU A 61 7.77 -10.16 -7.10
C GLU A 61 6.80 -11.13 -6.42
N ALA A 62 5.49 -10.92 -6.58
CA ALA A 62 4.47 -11.82 -6.05
C ALA A 62 4.56 -13.22 -6.70
N LYS A 63 4.84 -13.29 -8.01
CA LYS A 63 5.08 -14.58 -8.69
C LYS A 63 6.32 -15.29 -8.12
N LEU A 64 7.39 -14.55 -7.87
CA LEU A 64 8.60 -15.09 -7.26
C LEU A 64 8.34 -15.55 -5.82
N ALA A 65 7.73 -14.70 -5.01
CA ALA A 65 7.37 -15.01 -3.63
C ALA A 65 6.48 -16.26 -3.54
N ARG A 66 5.51 -16.40 -4.43
CA ARG A 66 4.68 -17.62 -4.53
C ARG A 66 5.54 -18.87 -4.74
N GLN A 67 6.47 -18.83 -5.70
CA GLN A 67 7.33 -19.98 -6.01
C GLN A 67 8.18 -20.39 -4.79
N TYR A 68 8.71 -19.42 -4.06
CA TYR A 68 9.54 -19.70 -2.88
C TYR A 68 8.74 -20.11 -1.64
N LEU A 69 7.58 -19.46 -1.40
CA LEU A 69 6.82 -19.61 -0.16
C LEU A 69 5.78 -20.73 -0.21
N LEU A 70 5.19 -21.01 -1.38
CA LEU A 70 4.06 -21.94 -1.50
C LEU A 70 4.44 -23.23 -2.24
N ASP A 71 5.28 -23.14 -3.27
CA ASP A 71 5.56 -24.29 -4.14
C ASP A 71 6.77 -25.13 -3.67
N GLY A 72 7.48 -24.67 -2.62
CA GLY A 72 8.77 -25.22 -2.21
C GLY A 72 9.85 -24.90 -3.25
N THR A 73 11.08 -24.64 -2.82
CA THR A 73 12.20 -24.22 -3.69
C THR A 73 12.35 -25.12 -4.93
N LYS A 74 11.79 -24.70 -6.06
CA LYS A 74 12.30 -25.10 -7.37
C LYS A 74 13.44 -24.14 -7.68
N THR A 75 14.66 -24.66 -7.58
CA THR A 75 15.85 -24.00 -8.11
C THR A 75 15.55 -23.50 -9.52
N ILE A 76 15.64 -22.19 -9.69
CA ILE A 76 15.77 -21.59 -11.02
C ILE A 76 17.16 -21.98 -11.51
N ASP A 77 17.26 -23.14 -12.16
CA ASP A 77 18.44 -23.44 -12.97
C ASP A 77 18.49 -22.38 -14.07
N ALA A 78 19.42 -21.44 -13.86
CA ALA A 78 19.77 -20.43 -14.84
C ALA A 78 20.36 -21.15 -16.05
N ALA A 79 19.63 -21.08 -17.17
CA ALA A 79 20.13 -21.47 -18.47
C ALA A 79 21.34 -20.59 -18.86
N GLU A 80 22.38 -21.24 -19.37
CA GLU A 80 23.52 -20.66 -20.11
C GLU A 80 23.09 -19.74 -21.26
#